data_AF-A0A6C0HRM2-F1
#
_entry.id   AF-A0A6C0HRM2-F1
#
_cell.length_a   1.000
_cell.length_b   1.000
_cell.length_c   1.000
_cell.angle_alpha   90.00
_cell.angle_beta   90.00
_cell.angle_gamma   90.00
#
_symmetry.space_group_name_H-M   'P 1'
#
loop_
_entity.id
_entity.type
_entity.pdbx_description
1 polymer ?
#
loop_
_entity_poly.entity_id
_entity_poly.type
_entity_poly.pdbx_seq_one_letter_code
_entity_poly.pdbx_strand_id
1 'polypeptide(L)'
;MRICFESRYKRFTNIVTVPLSQYFGCKNMEIVVEKREDELYITFKHTSKRTPIHFNLPIEINKLIYSYCGDFIEIQTKLVCPKLYPYNPPIWNLIKVNNNLYNSGVISLTEYYNTIVQHVNESNGNLKNWSCVYGFEKEILRFFTRINHFETLIENI
;
A
#
# COMPACT_ATOMS: atom_id res chain seq x y z
N MET A 1 -4.16 23.25 25.80
CA MET A 1 -2.86 22.54 25.75
C MET A 1 -2.66 22.00 24.33
N ARG A 2 -1.87 22.67 23.48
CA ARG A 2 -1.54 22.19 22.12
C ARG A 2 -0.48 21.10 22.26
N ILE A 3 -0.89 19.83 22.25
CA ILE A 3 0.04 18.71 22.14
C ILE A 3 0.66 18.82 20.75
N CYS A 4 1.91 19.28 20.69
CA CYS A 4 2.64 19.55 19.46
C CYS A 4 2.63 18.30 18.55
N PHE A 5 2.16 18.44 17.31
CA PHE A 5 2.08 17.35 16.33
C PHE A 5 3.43 16.65 16.13
N GLU A 6 4.54 17.39 16.24
CA GLU A 6 5.91 16.88 16.06
C GLU A 6 6.30 15.75 17.02
N SER A 7 5.81 15.76 18.26
CA SER A 7 6.15 14.70 19.24
C SER A 7 5.44 13.38 18.95
N ARG A 8 4.29 13.42 18.28
CA ARG A 8 3.51 12.22 17.88
C ARG A 8 4.19 11.48 16.73
N TYR A 9 4.94 12.20 15.89
CA TYR A 9 5.62 11.64 14.73
C TYR A 9 7.07 11.21 14.96
N LYS A 10 7.65 11.42 16.15
CA LYS A 10 8.99 10.90 16.48
C LYS A 10 9.12 9.37 16.32
N ARG A 11 8.02 8.63 16.28
CA ARG A 11 7.99 7.19 15.97
C ARG A 11 8.06 6.87 14.46
N PHE A 12 7.74 7.83 13.59
CA PHE A 12 7.70 7.66 12.13
C PHE A 12 9.03 7.86 11.44
N THR A 13 9.97 8.58 12.05
CA THR A 13 11.35 8.68 11.53
C THR A 13 11.98 7.30 11.35
N ASN A 14 11.57 6.31 12.16
CA ASN A 14 12.05 4.93 12.03
C ASN A 14 11.30 4.10 10.97
N ILE A 15 10.02 4.39 10.69
CA ILE A 15 9.25 3.68 9.65
C ILE A 15 9.70 4.12 8.25
N VAL A 16 10.05 5.39 8.08
CA VAL A 16 10.58 5.92 6.83
C VAL A 16 11.97 5.34 6.51
N THR A 17 12.71 4.89 7.52
CA THR A 17 14.10 4.40 7.37
C THR A 17 14.24 2.89 7.23
N VAL A 18 13.24 2.10 7.64
CA VAL A 18 13.28 0.64 7.52
C VAL A 18 12.34 0.17 6.42
N PRO A 19 12.82 -0.63 5.43
CA PRO A 19 11.98 -1.15 4.37
C PRO A 19 10.91 -2.08 4.97
N LEU A 20 9.66 -1.59 5.00
CA LEU A 20 8.52 -2.30 5.57
C LEU A 20 8.30 -3.68 4.94
N SER A 21 8.73 -3.88 3.68
CA SER A 21 8.70 -5.17 2.99
C SER A 21 9.41 -6.30 3.74
N GLN A 22 10.45 -5.99 4.54
CA GLN A 22 11.13 -6.99 5.38
C GLN A 22 10.25 -7.50 6.52
N TYR A 23 9.39 -6.66 7.09
CA TYR A 23 8.47 -7.06 8.17
C TYR A 23 7.32 -7.93 7.67
N PHE A 24 6.91 -7.74 6.42
CA PHE A 24 5.79 -8.47 5.84
C PHE A 24 6.19 -9.79 5.17
N GLY A 25 7.49 -10.04 4.98
CA GLY A 25 7.97 -11.24 4.28
C GLY A 25 7.58 -11.27 2.79
N CYS A 26 7.10 -10.15 2.24
CA CYS A 26 6.67 -10.05 0.86
C CYS A 26 7.91 -9.87 -0.04
N LYS A 27 8.46 -11.00 -0.50
CA LYS A 27 9.39 -11.01 -1.63
C LYS A 27 8.63 -10.39 -2.80
N ASN A 28 9.14 -9.31 -3.39
CA ASN A 28 8.50 -8.55 -4.49
C ASN A 28 7.52 -7.43 -4.11
N MET A 29 7.55 -6.97 -2.86
CA MET A 29 6.82 -5.78 -2.47
C MET A 29 7.74 -4.63 -2.07
N GLU A 30 7.42 -3.45 -2.55
CA GLU A 30 8.01 -2.18 -2.17
C GLU A 30 6.94 -1.33 -1.49
N ILE A 31 7.28 -0.75 -0.34
CA ILE A 31 6.39 0.13 0.42
C ILE A 31 7.15 1.41 0.71
N VAL A 32 6.65 2.52 0.17
CA VAL A 32 7.23 3.85 0.33
C VAL A 32 6.27 4.70 1.15
N VAL A 33 6.78 5.32 2.21
CA VAL A 33 6.00 6.22 3.07
C VAL A 33 6.59 7.62 2.98
N GLU A 34 5.80 8.56 2.46
CA GLU A 34 6.16 9.97 2.38
C GLU A 34 5.28 10.78 3.34
N LYS A 35 5.91 11.64 4.14
CA LYS A 35 5.18 12.60 4.98
C LYS A 35 5.04 13.93 4.26
N ARG A 36 3.83 14.47 4.21
CA ARG A 36 3.55 15.83 3.69
C ARG A 36 2.66 16.54 4.71
N GLU A 37 3.21 17.51 5.43
CA GLU A 37 2.51 18.23 6.51
C GLU A 37 1.89 17.27 7.56
N ASP A 38 0.56 17.24 7.65
CA ASP A 38 -0.25 16.39 8.54
C ASP A 38 -0.81 15.13 7.84
N GLU A 39 -0.33 14.84 6.63
CA GLU A 39 -0.75 13.71 5.81
C GLU A 39 0.39 12.70 5.62
N LEU A 40 0.04 11.42 5.55
CA LEU A 40 0.96 10.35 5.18
C LEU A 40 0.52 9.77 3.83
N TYR A 41 1.43 9.80 2.87
CA TYR A 41 1.27 9.16 1.57
C TYR A 41 1.98 7.82 1.60
N ILE A 42 1.25 6.76 1.29
CA ILE A 42 1.77 5.40 1.36
C ILE A 42 1.56 4.75 0.00
N THR A 43 2.67 4.40 -0.63
CA THR A 43 2.71 3.71 -1.92
C THR A 43 3.08 2.25 -1.68
N PHE A 44 2.19 1.35 -2.11
CA PHE A 44 2.38 -0.09 -2.11
C PHE A 44 2.59 -0.54 -3.55
N LYS A 45 3.75 -1.07 -3.88
CA LYS A 45 4.05 -1.59 -5.22
C LYS A 45 4.43 -3.05 -5.12
N HIS A 46 3.63 -3.90 -5.75
CA HIS A 46 3.94 -5.30 -5.94
C HIS A 46 4.41 -5.53 -7.37
N THR A 47 5.45 -6.33 -7.58
CA THR A 47 5.98 -6.66 -8.91
C THR A 47 6.19 -8.16 -9.06
N SER A 48 5.29 -8.84 -9.75
CA SER A 48 5.45 -10.27 -10.05
C SER A 48 6.43 -10.46 -11.21
N LYS A 49 7.39 -11.36 -11.03
CA LYS A 49 8.31 -11.76 -12.10
C LYS A 49 7.67 -12.89 -12.89
N ARG A 50 7.43 -12.68 -14.18
CA ARG A 50 6.99 -13.76 -15.07
C ARG A 50 8.10 -14.78 -15.30
N THR A 51 7.68 -16.01 -15.55
CA THR A 51 8.57 -17.06 -16.04
C THR A 51 9.22 -16.57 -17.34
N PRO A 52 10.54 -16.71 -17.51
CA PRO A 52 11.22 -16.21 -18.69
C PRO A 52 10.69 -16.91 -19.95
N ILE A 53 10.07 -16.16 -20.88
CA ILE A 53 9.75 -16.67 -22.22
C ILE A 53 11.02 -16.62 -23.04
N HIS A 54 11.61 -17.77 -23.40
CA HIS A 54 12.85 -17.79 -24.17
C HIS A 54 12.59 -17.40 -25.64
N PHE A 55 13.03 -16.20 -26.01
CA PHE A 55 13.11 -15.82 -27.42
C PHE A 55 14.43 -16.33 -28.01
N ASN A 56 14.45 -16.58 -29.32
CA ASN A 56 15.65 -16.94 -30.06
C ASN A 56 16.55 -15.71 -30.30
N LEU A 57 16.97 -15.07 -29.20
CA LEU A 57 17.76 -13.86 -29.12
C LEU A 57 18.99 -14.08 -28.21
N PRO A 58 20.05 -13.26 -28.34
CA PRO A 58 21.18 -13.29 -27.41
C PRO A 58 20.76 -13.17 -25.94
N ILE A 59 21.49 -13.81 -25.04
CA ILE A 59 21.12 -13.92 -23.63
C ILE A 59 21.05 -12.56 -22.93
N GLU A 60 21.87 -11.60 -23.35
CA GLU A 60 21.89 -10.22 -22.85
C GLU A 60 20.58 -9.51 -23.18
N ILE A 61 20.09 -9.68 -24.42
CA ILE A 61 18.83 -9.09 -24.88
C ILE A 61 17.64 -9.73 -24.17
N ASN A 62 17.64 -11.07 -24.06
CA ASN A 62 16.63 -11.78 -23.29
C ASN A 62 16.57 -11.30 -21.83
N LYS A 63 17.73 -11.16 -21.16
CA LYS A 63 17.81 -10.60 -19.78
C LYS A 63 17.24 -9.19 -19.70
N LEU A 64 17.54 -8.33 -20.67
CA LEU A 64 17.03 -6.97 -20.73
C LEU A 64 15.51 -6.97 -20.89
N ILE A 65 14.97 -7.75 -21.85
CA ILE A 65 13.52 -7.91 -22.05
C ILE A 65 12.85 -8.40 -20.76
N TYR A 66 13.41 -9.41 -20.08
CA TYR A 66 12.85 -9.90 -18.82
C TYR A 66 12.83 -8.85 -17.71
N SER A 67 13.78 -7.93 -17.69
CA SER A 67 13.77 -6.82 -16.72
C SER A 67 12.57 -5.89 -16.92
N TYR A 68 11.99 -5.85 -18.12
CA TYR A 68 10.79 -5.09 -18.44
C TYR A 68 9.48 -5.92 -18.39
N CYS A 69 9.56 -7.26 -18.42
CA CYS A 69 8.39 -8.15 -18.47
C CYS A 69 7.77 -8.49 -17.10
N GLY A 70 7.83 -7.58 -16.13
CA GLY A 70 7.20 -7.76 -14.82
C GLY A 70 5.78 -7.24 -14.80
N ASP A 71 4.84 -8.04 -14.30
CA ASP A 71 3.51 -7.55 -13.94
C ASP A 71 3.61 -6.75 -12.66
N PHE A 72 2.93 -5.61 -12.59
CA PHE A 72 2.92 -4.81 -11.38
C PHE A 72 1.54 -4.25 -11.06
N ILE A 73 1.33 -4.07 -9.76
CA ILE A 73 0.22 -3.30 -9.21
C ILE A 73 0.84 -2.32 -8.22
N GLU A 74 0.60 -1.04 -8.44
CA GLU A 74 0.99 0.06 -7.57
C GLU A 74 -0.27 0.76 -7.06
N ILE A 75 -0.41 0.84 -5.75
CA ILE A 75 -1.50 1.52 -5.06
C ILE A 75 -0.88 2.66 -4.26
N GLN A 76 -1.33 3.88 -4.50
CA GLN A 76 -1.01 5.01 -3.64
C GLN A 76 -2.23 5.39 -2.83
N THR A 77 -2.03 5.49 -1.53
CA THR A 77 -3.04 5.87 -0.56
C THR A 77 -2.58 7.06 0.26
N LYS A 78 -3.54 7.77 0.82
CA LYS A 78 -3.31 8.91 1.70
C LYS A 78 -4.03 8.67 3.02
N LEU A 79 -3.31 8.78 4.12
CA LEU A 79 -3.82 8.70 5.47
C LEU A 79 -3.91 10.10 6.08
N VAL A 80 -5.14 10.54 6.34
CA VAL A 80 -5.44 11.87 6.88
C VAL A 80 -5.74 11.77 8.37
N CYS A 81 -5.01 12.54 9.17
CA CYS A 81 -5.17 12.54 10.61
C CYS A 81 -6.23 13.56 11.04
N PRO A 82 -7.28 13.17 11.77
CA PRO A 82 -8.24 14.12 12.29
C PRO A 82 -7.59 15.00 13.38
N LYS A 83 -8.12 16.22 13.55
CA LYS A 83 -7.66 17.16 14.59
C LYS A 83 -7.69 16.57 16.01
N LEU A 84 -8.63 15.65 16.26
CA LEU A 84 -8.82 14.98 17.54
C LEU A 84 -8.12 13.61 17.63
N TYR A 85 -7.16 13.30 16.74
CA TYR A 85 -6.33 12.10 16.88
C TYR A 85 -5.61 12.10 18.26
N PRO A 86 -5.51 10.97 18.98
CA PRO A 86 -5.89 9.61 18.60
C PRO A 86 -7.33 9.20 18.99
N TYR A 87 -8.18 10.14 19.43
CA TYR A 87 -9.57 9.83 19.79
C TYR A 87 -10.43 9.50 18.57
N ASN A 88 -10.16 10.15 17.44
CA ASN A 88 -10.76 9.82 16.15
C ASN A 88 -9.76 9.01 15.30
N PRO A 89 -10.22 7.97 14.58
CA PRO A 89 -9.37 7.20 13.69
C PRO A 89 -8.90 8.06 12.50
N PRO A 90 -7.72 7.75 11.95
CA PRO A 90 -7.31 8.35 10.68
C PRO A 90 -8.18 7.83 9.53
N ILE A 91 -8.27 8.62 8.48
CA ILE A 91 -9.10 8.32 7.30
C ILE A 91 -8.19 7.97 6.13
N TRP A 92 -8.43 6.82 5.52
CA TRP A 92 -7.75 6.37 4.31
C TRP A 92 -8.43 6.94 3.07
N ASN A 93 -7.65 7.37 2.10
CA ASN A 93 -8.12 7.77 0.78
C ASN A 93 -7.28 7.08 -0.29
N LEU A 94 -7.90 6.54 -1.33
CA LEU A 94 -7.19 6.08 -2.51
C LEU A 94 -6.81 7.28 -3.37
N ILE A 95 -5.54 7.38 -3.76
CA ILE A 95 -5.05 8.47 -4.61
C ILE A 95 -4.93 8.01 -6.05
N LYS A 96 -4.24 6.88 -6.26
CA LYS A 96 -4.05 6.31 -7.59
C LYS A 96 -3.88 4.80 -7.49
N VAL A 97 -4.29 4.12 -8.55
CA VAL A 97 -3.95 2.73 -8.83
C VAL A 97 -3.32 2.69 -10.21
N ASN A 98 -2.10 2.17 -10.30
CA ASN A 98 -1.36 2.02 -11.54
C ASN A 98 -0.98 0.55 -11.70
N ASN A 99 -1.16 0.01 -12.89
CA ASN A 99 -0.86 -1.38 -13.19
C ASN A 99 -0.65 -1.55 -14.69
N ASN A 100 0.06 -2.60 -15.09
CA ASN A 100 0.20 -3.02 -16.48
C ASN A 100 -0.57 -4.32 -16.77
N LEU A 101 -1.53 -4.67 -15.92
CA LEU A 101 -2.35 -5.86 -16.09
C LEU A 101 -3.39 -5.61 -17.16
N TYR A 102 -3.65 -6.62 -17.98
CA TYR A 102 -4.73 -6.57 -18.94
C TYR A 102 -6.05 -6.69 -18.19
N ASN A 103 -6.73 -5.57 -17.95
CA ASN A 103 -7.92 -5.53 -17.12
C ASN A 103 -9.11 -6.19 -17.85
N SER A 104 -9.23 -7.51 -17.77
CA SER A 104 -10.29 -8.33 -18.40
C SER A 104 -11.53 -8.51 -17.51
N GLY A 105 -11.44 -8.11 -16.24
CA GLY A 105 -12.50 -8.26 -15.25
C GLY A 105 -13.64 -7.25 -15.39
N VAL A 106 -14.80 -7.61 -14.83
CA VAL A 106 -16.01 -6.76 -14.78
C VAL A 106 -15.82 -5.50 -13.94
N ILE A 107 -14.95 -5.56 -12.93
CA ILE A 107 -14.67 -4.47 -11.98
C ILE A 107 -13.24 -3.98 -12.20
N SER A 108 -13.05 -2.66 -12.28
CA SER A 108 -11.71 -2.09 -12.39
C SER A 108 -10.92 -2.22 -11.08
N LEU A 109 -9.60 -2.39 -11.15
CA LEU A 109 -8.76 -2.42 -9.94
C LEU A 109 -8.92 -1.16 -9.07
N THR A 110 -9.12 -0.01 -9.69
CA THR A 110 -9.41 1.25 -8.97
C THR A 110 -10.69 1.15 -8.15
N GLU A 111 -11.75 0.60 -8.72
CA GLU A 111 -13.03 0.39 -8.03
C GLU A 111 -12.89 -0.63 -6.90
N TYR A 112 -12.22 -1.76 -7.16
CA TYR A 112 -11.92 -2.78 -6.16
C TYR A 112 -11.20 -2.20 -4.93
N TYR A 113 -10.10 -1.46 -5.13
CA TYR A 113 -9.35 -0.87 -4.01
C TYR A 113 -10.10 0.27 -3.32
N ASN A 114 -10.96 1.00 -4.04
CA ASN A 114 -11.85 1.97 -3.43
C ASN A 114 -12.83 1.29 -2.46
N THR A 115 -13.41 0.16 -2.82
CA THR A 115 -14.27 -0.62 -1.92
C THR A 115 -13.52 -1.07 -0.66
N ILE A 116 -12.27 -1.50 -0.80
CA ILE A 116 -11.44 -1.85 0.38
C ILE A 116 -11.21 -0.64 1.29
N VAL A 117 -10.85 0.52 0.72
CA VAL A 117 -10.64 1.76 1.49
C VAL A 117 -11.92 2.19 2.21
N GLN A 118 -13.07 2.15 1.54
CA GLN A 118 -14.37 2.44 2.14
C GLN A 118 -14.66 1.51 3.32
N HIS A 119 -14.52 0.20 3.12
CA HIS A 119 -14.75 -0.79 4.16
C HIS A 119 -13.82 -0.60 5.38
N VAL A 120 -12.54 -0.24 5.15
CA VAL A 120 -11.60 0.06 6.25
C VAL A 120 -12.05 1.31 7.01
N ASN A 121 -12.43 2.37 6.32
CA ASN A 121 -12.92 3.60 6.94
C ASN A 121 -14.19 3.37 7.76
N GLU A 122 -15.15 2.62 7.23
CA GLU A 122 -16.38 2.23 7.95
C GLU A 122 -16.06 1.38 9.19
N SER A 123 -15.16 0.41 9.02
CA SER A 123 -14.71 -0.45 10.12
C SER A 123 -14.05 0.35 11.24
N ASN A 124 -13.22 1.34 10.90
CA ASN A 124 -12.54 2.22 11.84
C ASN A 124 -13.47 3.25 12.48
N GLY A 125 -14.46 3.76 11.73
CA GLY A 125 -15.48 4.68 12.23
C GLY A 125 -16.38 4.05 13.30
N ASN A 126 -16.50 2.72 13.31
CA ASN A 126 -17.13 2.01 14.40
C ASN A 126 -16.20 2.00 15.63
N LEU A 127 -16.53 2.82 16.63
CA LEU A 127 -15.75 3.03 17.87
C LEU A 127 -15.43 1.74 18.65
N LYS A 128 -16.09 0.62 18.35
CA LYS A 128 -15.72 -0.70 18.90
C LYS A 128 -14.38 -1.23 18.39
N ASN A 129 -13.93 -0.78 17.22
CA ASN A 129 -12.74 -1.29 16.54
C ASN A 129 -11.53 -0.35 16.62
N TRP A 130 -11.77 0.93 16.94
CA TRP A 130 -10.74 1.93 17.15
C TRP A 130 -10.44 2.14 18.64
N SER A 131 -9.17 2.35 18.96
CA SER A 131 -8.69 2.64 20.29
C SER A 131 -7.49 3.57 20.17
N CYS A 132 -7.35 4.50 21.11
CA CYS A 132 -6.22 5.43 21.17
C CYS A 132 -4.85 4.74 21.31
N VAL A 133 -4.85 3.43 21.61
CA VAL A 133 -3.67 2.58 21.71
C VAL A 133 -3.16 2.15 20.32
N TYR A 134 -3.96 2.28 19.25
CA TYR A 134 -3.51 2.02 17.90
C TYR A 134 -2.64 3.18 17.38
N GLY A 135 -1.33 2.97 17.40
CA GLY A 135 -0.39 3.79 16.61
C GLY A 135 -0.57 3.55 15.12
N PHE A 136 -0.11 4.47 14.28
CA PHE A 136 -0.29 4.31 12.84
C PHE A 136 0.48 3.13 12.27
N GLU A 137 1.51 2.61 12.94
CA GLU A 137 2.16 1.34 12.56
C GLU A 137 1.11 0.23 12.44
N LYS A 138 0.32 0.04 13.51
CA LYS A 138 -0.71 -0.99 13.54
C LYS A 138 -1.81 -0.73 12.51
N GLU A 139 -2.10 0.54 12.25
CA GLU A 139 -3.10 0.93 11.26
C GLU A 139 -2.63 0.64 9.83
N ILE A 140 -1.38 0.98 9.49
CA ILE A 140 -0.77 0.68 8.20
C ILE A 140 -0.65 -0.84 8.01
N LEU A 141 -0.23 -1.57 9.05
CA LEU A 141 -0.19 -3.04 9.04
C LEU A 141 -1.60 -3.63 8.78
N ARG A 142 -2.63 -3.12 9.46
CA ARG A 142 -4.03 -3.56 9.27
C ARG A 142 -4.52 -3.28 7.86
N PHE A 143 -4.29 -2.08 7.35
CA PHE A 143 -4.64 -1.73 5.98
C PHE A 143 -3.91 -2.66 4.99
N PHE A 144 -2.62 -2.88 5.19
CA PHE A 144 -1.82 -3.78 4.37
C PHE A 144 -2.42 -5.19 4.30
N THR A 145 -2.84 -5.77 5.43
CA THR A 145 -3.47 -7.11 5.43
C THR A 145 -4.76 -7.20 4.61
N ARG A 146 -5.40 -6.06 4.32
CA ARG A 146 -6.63 -5.99 3.51
C ARG A 146 -6.37 -5.78 2.02
N ILE A 147 -5.20 -5.28 1.65
CA ILE A 147 -4.82 -5.03 0.25
C ILE A 147 -3.84 -6.07 -0.29
N ASN A 148 -3.33 -6.97 0.55
CA ASN A 148 -2.32 -7.97 0.18
C ASN A 148 -2.90 -9.15 -0.65
N HIS A 149 -3.70 -8.84 -1.67
CA HIS A 149 -4.29 -9.78 -2.62
C HIS A 149 -3.61 -9.70 -3.99
N PHE A 150 -2.42 -9.09 -4.06
CA PHE A 150 -1.71 -8.81 -5.30
C PHE A 150 -1.42 -10.06 -6.14
N GLU A 151 -0.90 -11.12 -5.51
CA GLU A 151 -0.58 -12.37 -6.21
C GLU A 151 -1.84 -13.00 -6.83
N THR A 152 -2.92 -13.09 -6.05
CA THR A 152 -4.21 -13.59 -6.52
C THR A 152 -4.77 -12.76 -7.66
N LEU A 153 -4.61 -11.43 -7.65
CA LEU A 153 -5.07 -10.57 -8.74
C LEU A 153 -4.24 -10.76 -10.01
N ILE A 154 -2.94 -11.02 -9.89
CA ILE A 154 -2.05 -11.26 -11.04
C ILE A 154 -2.28 -12.65 -11.64
N GLU A 155 -2.53 -13.67 -10.82
CA GLU A 155 -2.75 -15.05 -11.28
C GLU A 155 -4.10 -15.27 -11.97
N ASN A 156 -5.12 -14.46 -11.63
CA ASN A 156 -6.47 -14.60 -12.18
C ASN A 156 -6.75 -13.73 -13.42
N ILE A 157 -5.74 -13.01 -13.93
CA ILE A 157 -5.81 -12.19 -15.15
C ILE A 157 -5.06 -12.89 -16.28
#